data_AF-A0A4P5YX09-F1
#
_entry.id   AF-A0A4P5YX09-F1
#
_cell.length_a   1.000
_cell.length_b   1.000
_cell.length_c   1.000
_cell.angle_alpha   90.00
_cell.angle_beta   90.00
_cell.angle_gamma   90.00
#
_symmetry.space_group_name_H-M   'P 1'
#
loop_
_entity.id
_entity.type
_entity.pdbx_description
1 polymer ?
#
loop_
_entity_poly.entity_id
_entity_poly.type
_entity_poly.pdbx_seq_one_letter_code
_entity_poly.pdbx_strand_id
1 'polypeptide(L)'
;MKIHFHHRLTAAVALLLCLLCAESGARAENGFAPSEKVRALLGKDITGALAAATSVEVFRLGKAAAGAPPAPFVERFIVAQAPAPPADLLARALAVFSADATYFSSDSKGCDVGVGFRFRTASGSVLNVRCCMNKGNVLAEVLDAFGAVVTKRDLRGFRDDRAAPMRALAAALFPEDAEIQRRAPKPADNAATNTPPAKPAAAAPPTKPLTPPAPPGPDIPAPLKLGKPGEVIHQTAIPLKQPKKSADRAEGGPNHVLFTLWIPEGLKTVRGIYHTPFNLDTVEKEQSRAMARNWGFAIVGGNLMRVNRAEMGPAFVAGLVDLAARSGHAELTHAPVIFSSMSAGTGMCLALAEHLPGRTLACGLVALEVGPETPAVREVPMLTIFGSKDGRQLPQLEALLPKRRAEFDASWAIAVQWGRGHEWGQANNLLWPFFDEIIRQRYPADASPASGPVQLHRCDPARVWLADPASWKNRTPTIAAAASYTGNKAAACWLPGEDVARVWQSFVVDKPLVQITEPSSQGDKKPLAIFAPDKQFTVQLQTNPAFAAQKVILFDRATRLREAPVASGRAELRISPLAPGFHTLIAHAINADGVIELSRPATILVESRRPQTSSGNPK
;
A
#
# COMPACT_ATOMS: atom_id res chain seq x y z
N MET A 1 11.65 -36.21 70.70
CA MET A 1 11.25 -34.95 71.36
C MET A 1 10.63 -34.05 70.30
N LYS A 2 9.33 -33.76 70.41
CA LYS A 2 8.54 -32.96 69.46
C LYS A 2 8.84 -31.47 69.61
N ILE A 3 8.96 -30.72 68.51
CA ILE A 3 8.38 -29.37 68.38
C ILE A 3 7.88 -29.18 66.93
N HIS A 4 6.56 -29.05 66.79
CA HIS A 4 5.87 -28.48 65.62
C HIS A 4 5.95 -26.95 65.70
N PHE A 5 6.17 -26.25 64.60
CA PHE A 5 5.50 -24.97 64.28
C PHE A 5 5.96 -24.46 62.92
N HIS A 6 5.18 -24.64 61.85
CA HIS A 6 5.20 -23.77 60.65
C HIS A 6 4.04 -24.13 59.71
N HIS A 7 2.87 -23.54 59.94
CA HIS A 7 1.81 -23.48 58.90
C HIS A 7 0.83 -22.29 59.06
N ARG A 8 1.17 -21.22 59.79
CA ARG A 8 0.25 -20.09 60.01
C ARG A 8 0.72 -18.71 59.52
N LEU A 9 1.82 -18.60 58.77
CA LEU A 9 2.30 -17.30 58.29
C LEU A 9 1.98 -16.99 56.82
N THR A 10 1.66 -17.99 55.99
CA THR A 10 1.48 -17.79 54.54
C THR A 10 0.06 -17.37 54.16
N ALA A 11 -0.95 -17.63 55.00
CA ALA A 11 -2.34 -17.24 54.70
C ALA A 11 -2.67 -15.79 55.12
N ALA A 12 -2.00 -15.24 56.12
CA ALA A 12 -2.26 -13.87 56.60
C ALA A 12 -1.63 -12.79 55.70
N VAL A 13 -0.50 -13.09 55.03
CA VAL A 13 0.15 -12.15 54.10
C VAL A 13 -0.57 -12.12 52.74
N ALA A 14 -1.14 -13.24 52.30
CA ALA A 14 -1.93 -13.28 51.06
C ALA A 14 -3.28 -12.56 51.20
N LEU A 15 -3.91 -12.59 52.38
CA LEU A 15 -5.18 -11.90 52.61
C LEU A 15 -5.00 -10.38 52.82
N LEU A 16 -3.85 -9.94 53.36
CA LEU A 16 -3.55 -8.50 53.52
C LEU A 16 -3.11 -7.83 52.21
N LEU A 17 -2.58 -8.59 51.24
CA LEU A 17 -2.27 -8.09 49.89
C LEU A 17 -3.47 -8.12 48.94
N CYS A 18 -4.46 -8.99 49.16
CA CYS A 18 -5.70 -9.01 48.37
C CYS A 18 -6.77 -8.00 48.85
N LEU A 19 -6.67 -7.46 50.07
CA LEU A 19 -7.56 -6.40 50.59
C LEU A 19 -7.07 -4.97 50.32
N LEU A 20 -5.92 -4.80 49.64
CA LEU A 20 -5.43 -3.49 49.16
C LEU A 20 -5.63 -3.28 47.64
N CYS A 21 -6.29 -4.21 46.95
CA CYS A 21 -6.57 -4.11 45.50
C CYS A 21 -8.07 -4.07 45.16
N ALA A 22 -8.94 -3.88 46.15
CA ALA A 22 -10.36 -3.65 45.92
C ALA A 22 -10.69 -2.17 46.22
N GLU A 23 -11.10 -1.46 45.17
CA GLU A 23 -11.87 -0.22 45.22
C GLU A 23 -11.22 1.01 45.86
N SER A 24 -10.19 1.55 45.20
CA SER A 24 -10.22 2.99 44.95
C SER A 24 -10.81 3.22 43.57
N GLY A 25 -12.13 3.43 43.53
CA GLY A 25 -12.72 4.29 42.50
C GLY A 25 -12.14 5.68 42.70
N ALA A 26 -10.87 5.86 42.33
CA ALA A 26 -10.23 7.15 42.28
C ALA A 26 -11.03 7.97 41.27
N ARG A 27 -11.91 8.83 41.77
CA ARG A 27 -12.43 9.97 41.01
C ARG A 27 -11.22 10.57 40.30
N ALA A 28 -11.33 10.82 39.00
CA ALA A 28 -10.30 11.53 38.26
C ALA A 28 -10.10 12.89 38.93
N GLU A 29 -9.08 13.02 39.78
CA GLU A 29 -8.80 14.25 40.55
C GLU A 29 -8.57 15.45 39.62
N ASN A 30 -8.29 15.18 38.34
CA ASN A 30 -8.00 16.16 37.30
C ASN A 30 -9.10 16.26 36.22
N GLY A 31 -10.30 15.69 36.43
CA GLY A 31 -11.44 15.82 35.51
C GLY A 31 -11.35 15.01 34.20
N PHE A 32 -10.39 14.09 34.07
CA PHE A 32 -10.24 13.20 32.91
C PHE A 32 -11.26 12.04 32.95
N ALA A 33 -12.28 12.10 32.10
CA ALA A 33 -13.35 11.11 32.03
C ALA A 33 -13.63 10.65 30.58
N PRO A 34 -12.73 9.85 29.98
CA PRO A 34 -12.88 9.38 28.60
C PRO A 34 -14.03 8.36 28.45
N SER A 35 -14.61 8.31 27.25
CA SER A 35 -15.55 7.24 26.87
C SER A 35 -14.88 5.87 26.84
N GLU A 36 -15.67 4.80 26.80
CA GLU A 36 -15.14 3.44 26.62
C GLU A 36 -14.35 3.30 25.31
N LYS A 37 -14.83 3.92 24.24
CA LYS A 37 -14.14 3.95 22.94
C LYS A 37 -12.76 4.59 23.06
N VAL A 38 -12.66 5.73 23.74
CA VAL A 38 -11.37 6.41 23.97
C VAL A 38 -10.45 5.58 24.85
N ARG A 39 -10.97 4.95 25.92
CA ARG A 39 -10.19 4.05 26.78
C ARG A 39 -9.63 2.85 26.02
N ALA A 40 -10.42 2.21 25.17
CA ALA A 40 -9.98 1.08 24.35
C ALA A 40 -8.85 1.49 23.38
N LEU A 41 -8.97 2.68 22.79
CA LEU A 41 -8.00 3.20 21.83
C LEU A 41 -6.68 3.62 22.49
N LEU A 42 -6.75 4.36 23.61
CA LEU A 42 -5.57 4.77 24.38
C LEU A 42 -4.89 3.60 25.08
N GLY A 43 -5.67 2.61 25.54
CA GLY A 43 -5.17 1.54 26.39
C GLY A 43 -4.96 2.00 27.84
N LYS A 44 -4.75 1.02 28.73
CA LYS A 44 -4.73 1.24 30.18
C LYS A 44 -3.62 2.18 30.65
N ASP A 45 -2.41 2.07 30.11
CA ASP A 45 -1.25 2.82 30.62
C ASP A 45 -1.34 4.30 30.27
N ILE A 46 -1.76 4.63 29.04
CA ILE A 46 -1.95 6.02 28.60
C ILE A 46 -3.15 6.65 29.34
N THR A 47 -4.25 5.89 29.48
CA THR A 47 -5.43 6.36 30.23
C THR A 47 -5.08 6.64 31.69
N GLY A 48 -4.32 5.74 32.32
CA GLY A 48 -3.85 5.91 33.71
C GLY A 48 -2.92 7.10 33.87
N ALA A 49 -1.98 7.29 32.95
CA ALA A 49 -1.07 8.44 32.98
C ALA A 49 -1.80 9.79 32.80
N LEU A 50 -2.82 9.86 31.93
CA LEU A 50 -3.65 11.06 31.78
C LEU A 50 -4.51 11.33 33.03
N ALA A 51 -5.08 10.29 33.64
CA ALA A 51 -5.87 10.44 34.87
C ALA A 51 -5.01 10.95 36.04
N ALA A 52 -3.76 10.46 36.15
CA ALA A 52 -2.82 10.81 37.20
C ALA A 52 -1.95 12.05 36.90
N ALA A 53 -2.16 12.73 35.76
CA ALA A 53 -1.35 13.87 35.35
C ALA A 53 -1.56 15.07 36.27
N THR A 54 -0.49 15.58 36.87
CA THR A 54 -0.50 16.77 37.74
C THR A 54 -0.01 18.03 37.03
N SER A 55 0.68 17.87 35.89
CA SER A 55 1.09 18.99 35.04
C SER A 55 1.21 18.58 33.58
N VAL A 56 1.23 19.59 32.69
CA VAL A 56 1.48 19.39 31.26
C VAL A 56 2.38 20.50 30.71
N GLU A 57 3.40 20.10 29.96
CA GLU A 57 4.24 20.99 29.14
C GLU A 57 3.82 20.84 27.67
N VAL A 58 3.88 21.94 26.90
CA VAL A 58 3.52 21.93 25.48
C VAL A 58 4.66 22.47 24.62
N PHE A 59 4.94 21.78 23.53
CA PHE A 59 6.05 22.02 22.63
C PHE A 59 5.59 22.19 21.19
N ARG A 60 6.24 23.10 20.47
CA ARG A 60 6.18 23.15 19.01
C ARG A 60 7.12 22.09 18.44
N LEU A 61 6.61 21.24 17.54
CA LEU A 61 7.37 20.14 16.96
C LEU A 61 7.64 20.30 15.46
N GLY A 62 8.90 20.28 15.04
CA GLY A 62 9.30 20.37 13.64
C GLY A 62 9.82 19.05 13.07
N LYS A 63 10.57 19.15 11.97
CA LYS A 63 11.37 18.03 11.46
C LYS A 63 12.52 17.76 12.43
N ALA A 64 12.83 16.49 12.65
CA ALA A 64 14.03 16.13 13.41
C ALA A 64 15.27 16.66 12.68
N ALA A 65 16.21 17.24 13.43
CA ALA A 65 17.51 17.62 12.89
C ALA A 65 18.25 16.39 12.36
N ALA A 66 18.88 16.52 11.20
CA ALA A 66 19.70 15.45 10.64
C ALA A 66 20.86 15.14 11.60
N GLY A 67 21.00 13.87 12.02
CA GLY A 67 22.07 13.44 12.91
C GLY A 67 21.83 13.67 14.41
N ALA A 68 20.62 14.05 14.83
CA ALA A 68 20.31 14.17 16.27
C ALA A 68 20.54 12.83 17.01
N PRO A 69 21.14 12.85 18.22
CA PRO A 69 21.34 11.64 19.02
C PRO A 69 20.00 10.98 19.34
N PRO A 70 20.00 9.67 19.66
CA PRO A 70 18.79 8.98 20.10
C PRO A 70 18.29 9.61 21.40
N ALA A 71 17.23 10.41 21.30
CA ALA A 71 16.54 11.03 22.41
C ALA A 71 15.11 10.45 22.56
N PRO A 72 14.49 10.56 23.75
CA PRO A 72 13.08 10.28 23.97
C PRO A 72 12.17 10.87 22.90
N PHE A 73 11.03 10.20 22.66
CA PHE A 73 10.30 10.28 21.40
C PHE A 73 9.90 11.68 20.92
N VAL A 74 9.59 12.61 21.83
CA VAL A 74 9.18 14.00 21.55
C VAL A 74 10.38 14.95 21.45
N GLU A 75 11.46 14.71 22.20
CA GLU A 75 12.57 15.65 22.38
C GLU A 75 13.32 15.96 21.10
N ARG A 76 13.54 14.93 20.27
CA ARG A 76 14.17 15.07 18.95
C ARG A 76 13.41 15.95 17.95
N PHE A 77 12.18 16.35 18.26
CA PHE A 77 11.35 17.17 17.39
C PHE A 77 11.07 18.57 17.96
N ILE A 78 11.48 18.88 19.20
CA ILE A 78 11.16 20.16 19.84
C ILE A 78 11.89 21.30 19.12
N VAL A 79 11.13 22.29 18.67
CA VAL A 79 11.64 23.52 18.04
C VAL A 79 11.47 24.71 18.97
N ALA A 80 10.39 24.74 19.75
CA ALA A 80 10.13 25.76 20.75
C ALA A 80 9.22 25.23 21.86
N GLN A 81 9.28 25.85 23.04
CA GLN A 81 8.30 25.66 24.11
C GLN A 81 7.17 26.70 23.96
N ALA A 82 5.96 26.39 24.42
CA ALA A 82 4.87 27.36 24.45
C ALA A 82 5.27 28.56 25.36
N PRO A 83 5.12 29.81 24.90
CA PRO A 83 5.72 31.00 25.55
C PRO A 83 5.09 31.34 26.91
N ALA A 84 3.82 31.01 27.14
CA ALA A 84 3.14 31.13 28.42
C ALA A 84 1.91 30.22 28.45
N PRO A 85 1.98 29.01 29.05
CA PRO A 85 0.82 28.14 29.15
C PRO A 85 -0.23 28.76 30.08
N PRO A 86 -1.53 28.74 29.73
CA PRO A 86 -2.58 29.22 30.61
C PRO A 86 -2.70 28.34 31.86
N ALA A 87 -3.16 28.89 32.98
CA ALA A 87 -3.29 28.17 34.25
C ALA A 87 -4.20 26.93 34.16
N ASP A 88 -5.14 26.92 33.21
CA ASP A 88 -6.07 25.83 32.95
C ASP A 88 -5.59 24.83 31.87
N LEU A 89 -4.32 24.93 31.43
CA LEU A 89 -3.80 24.13 30.32
C LEU A 89 -3.99 22.63 30.53
N LEU A 90 -3.73 22.14 31.74
CA LEU A 90 -3.92 20.72 32.06
C LEU A 90 -5.36 20.29 31.81
N ALA A 91 -6.33 21.04 32.34
CA ALA A 91 -7.76 20.76 32.15
C ALA A 91 -8.15 20.78 30.66
N ARG A 92 -7.67 21.77 29.91
CA ARG A 92 -7.93 21.89 28.46
C ARG A 92 -7.33 20.73 27.67
N ALA A 93 -6.11 20.32 27.99
CA ALA A 93 -5.46 19.19 27.35
C ALA A 93 -6.20 17.88 27.66
N LEU A 94 -6.56 17.64 28.92
CA LEU A 94 -7.31 16.46 29.34
C LEU A 94 -8.71 16.41 28.69
N ALA A 95 -9.39 17.55 28.54
CA ALA A 95 -10.66 17.63 27.83
C ALA A 95 -10.51 17.22 26.35
N VAL A 96 -9.46 17.69 25.67
CA VAL A 96 -9.17 17.28 24.29
C VAL A 96 -8.90 15.77 24.24
N PHE A 97 -8.03 15.22 25.08
CA PHE A 97 -7.70 13.79 25.04
C PHE A 97 -8.84 12.87 25.54
N SER A 98 -9.85 13.39 26.23
CA SER A 98 -11.05 12.64 26.61
C SER A 98 -12.12 12.56 25.53
N ALA A 99 -12.09 13.48 24.55
CA ALA A 99 -13.16 13.62 23.58
C ALA A 99 -13.11 12.55 22.48
N ASP A 100 -14.24 11.92 22.19
CA ASP A 100 -14.39 10.96 21.08
C ASP A 100 -13.99 11.54 19.72
N ALA A 101 -14.20 12.84 19.55
CA ALA A 101 -13.84 13.58 18.34
C ALA A 101 -12.31 13.72 18.13
N THR A 102 -11.51 13.35 19.12
CA THR A 102 -10.04 13.46 19.05
C THR A 102 -9.41 12.31 18.27
N TYR A 103 -10.05 11.14 18.18
CA TYR A 103 -9.41 9.93 17.63
C TYR A 103 -10.14 9.37 16.41
N PHE A 104 -9.42 9.17 15.30
CA PHE A 104 -9.91 8.54 14.06
C PHE A 104 -8.82 7.69 13.36
N SER A 105 -9.21 6.88 12.38
CA SER A 105 -8.29 6.02 11.62
C SER A 105 -7.70 6.76 10.41
N SER A 106 -6.49 7.31 10.57
CA SER A 106 -5.66 7.74 9.43
C SER A 106 -4.27 7.09 9.51
N ASP A 107 -3.78 6.58 8.37
CA ASP A 107 -2.57 5.72 8.26
C ASP A 107 -1.36 6.47 7.69
N SER A 108 -1.19 7.75 8.01
CA SER A 108 -0.11 8.53 7.43
C SER A 108 1.13 8.54 8.34
N LYS A 109 2.34 8.54 7.77
CA LYS A 109 3.60 8.60 8.54
C LYS A 109 4.27 9.97 8.39
N GLY A 110 4.83 10.48 9.49
CA GLY A 110 5.64 11.72 9.53
C GLY A 110 4.95 12.92 10.19
N CYS A 111 5.76 13.88 10.65
CA CYS A 111 5.31 15.14 11.24
C CYS A 111 6.23 16.27 10.80
N ASP A 112 5.73 17.13 9.91
CA ASP A 112 6.46 18.34 9.49
C ASP A 112 6.09 19.54 10.38
N VAL A 113 4.84 19.58 10.82
CA VAL A 113 4.27 20.58 11.74
C VAL A 113 3.47 19.83 12.79
N GLY A 114 3.87 19.92 14.05
CA GLY A 114 3.21 19.24 15.16
C GLY A 114 3.22 20.04 16.46
N VAL A 115 2.42 19.55 17.40
CA VAL A 115 2.41 19.96 18.81
C VAL A 115 2.68 18.74 19.68
N GLY A 116 3.56 18.89 20.66
CA GLY A 116 3.91 17.88 21.65
C GLY A 116 3.31 18.24 22.99
N PHE A 117 2.78 17.25 23.70
CA PHE A 117 2.33 17.37 25.08
C PHE A 117 3.17 16.44 25.94
N ARG A 118 3.63 16.92 27.10
CA ARG A 118 4.31 16.11 28.10
C ARG A 118 3.57 16.22 29.41
N PHE A 119 2.86 15.17 29.77
CA PHE A 119 2.17 15.06 31.05
C PHE A 119 3.09 14.43 32.08
N ARG A 120 3.12 14.98 33.30
CA ARG A 120 3.85 14.40 34.43
C ARG A 120 2.86 13.97 35.50
N THR A 121 3.11 12.83 36.13
CA THR A 121 2.31 12.32 37.25
C THR A 121 3.02 12.57 38.58
N ALA A 122 2.29 12.51 39.69
CA ALA A 122 2.88 12.59 41.04
C ALA A 122 3.88 11.44 41.32
N SER A 123 3.71 10.29 40.65
CA SER A 123 4.62 9.14 40.73
C SER A 123 5.92 9.31 39.94
N GLY A 124 6.12 10.45 39.26
CA GLY A 124 7.30 10.72 38.43
C GLY A 124 7.25 10.13 37.02
N SER A 125 6.15 9.44 36.65
CA SER A 125 5.96 8.94 35.29
C SER A 125 5.69 10.08 34.30
N VAL A 126 6.06 9.87 33.04
CA VAL A 126 5.93 10.89 31.98
C VAL A 126 5.19 10.31 30.78
N LEU A 127 4.09 10.95 30.37
CA LEU A 127 3.42 10.64 29.11
C LEU A 127 3.77 11.72 28.07
N ASN A 128 4.45 11.30 27.01
CA ASN A 128 4.77 12.12 25.85
C ASN A 128 3.76 11.83 24.73
N VAL A 129 3.04 12.86 24.27
CA VAL A 129 2.10 12.77 23.14
C VAL A 129 2.57 13.69 22.03
N ARG A 130 2.67 13.16 20.81
CA ARG A 130 2.98 13.91 19.59
C ARG A 130 1.76 13.96 18.70
N CYS A 131 1.31 15.16 18.36
CA CYS A 131 0.20 15.43 17.45
C CYS A 131 0.72 16.08 16.17
N CYS A 132 0.56 15.41 15.03
CA CYS A 132 0.90 15.98 13.73
C CYS A 132 -0.27 16.79 13.18
N MET A 133 -0.06 18.08 12.96
CA MET A 133 -1.09 19.01 12.48
C MET A 133 -1.39 18.83 10.99
N ASN A 134 -0.40 18.37 10.21
CA ASN A 134 -0.51 18.19 8.77
C ASN A 134 -1.17 16.86 8.37
N LYS A 135 -0.78 15.80 9.06
CA LYS A 135 -1.13 14.42 8.68
C LYS A 135 -2.15 13.78 9.64
N GLY A 136 -2.45 14.48 10.73
CA GLY A 136 -3.44 14.06 11.70
C GLY A 136 -2.90 13.12 12.79
N ASN A 137 -1.72 12.52 12.63
CA ASN A 137 -1.32 11.38 13.48
C ASN A 137 -1.06 11.76 14.93
N VAL A 138 -1.54 10.93 15.85
CA VAL A 138 -1.24 11.01 17.30
C VAL A 138 -0.40 9.81 17.70
N LEU A 139 0.75 10.07 18.31
CA LEU A 139 1.66 9.04 18.83
C LEU A 139 1.88 9.31 20.31
N ALA A 140 1.75 8.28 21.14
CA ALA A 140 1.86 8.39 22.59
C ALA A 140 2.91 7.42 23.13
N GLU A 141 3.70 7.88 24.10
CA GLU A 141 4.76 7.11 24.77
C GLU A 141 4.72 7.40 26.27
N VAL A 142 4.57 6.35 27.09
CA VAL A 142 4.62 6.42 28.55
C VAL A 142 5.99 5.97 29.01
N LEU A 143 6.64 6.80 29.83
CA LEU A 143 7.89 6.52 30.53
C LEU A 143 7.59 6.36 32.02
N ASP A 144 8.25 5.40 32.67
CA ASP A 144 8.23 5.30 34.13
C ASP A 144 9.07 6.40 34.80
N ALA A 145 9.16 6.38 36.13
CA ALA A 145 9.93 7.36 36.90
C ALA A 145 11.45 7.33 36.62
N PHE A 146 11.95 6.25 36.01
CA PHE A 146 13.36 6.07 35.62
C PHE A 146 13.61 6.41 34.14
N GLY A 147 12.57 6.83 33.41
CA GLY A 147 12.67 7.17 32.00
C GLY A 147 12.60 5.96 31.06
N ALA A 148 12.29 4.76 31.56
CA ALA A 148 12.15 3.57 30.72
C ALA A 148 10.77 3.56 30.03
N VAL A 149 10.75 3.17 28.75
CA VAL A 149 9.50 3.09 27.97
C VAL A 149 8.64 1.93 28.46
N VAL A 150 7.51 2.26 29.08
CA VAL A 150 6.49 1.30 29.52
C VAL A 150 5.61 0.89 28.35
N THR A 151 5.07 1.88 27.62
CA THR A 151 4.15 1.65 26.52
C THR A 151 4.35 2.70 25.43
N LYS A 152 4.26 2.27 24.18
CA LYS A 152 4.29 3.14 22.99
C LYS A 152 3.18 2.74 22.04
N ARG A 153 2.34 3.70 21.64
CA ARG A 153 1.23 3.48 20.71
C ARG A 153 1.19 4.52 19.59
N ASP A 154 0.90 4.02 18.39
CA ASP A 154 0.41 4.82 17.27
C ASP A 154 -1.12 4.78 17.32
N LEU A 155 -1.72 5.93 17.62
CA LEU A 155 -3.14 6.03 17.86
C LEU A 155 -3.93 6.30 16.57
N ARG A 156 -3.25 6.44 15.41
CA ARG A 156 -3.78 6.81 14.09
C ARG A 156 -4.58 8.14 14.10
N GLY A 157 -4.57 8.87 12.99
CA GLY A 157 -4.73 10.34 13.02
C GLY A 157 -6.13 10.99 12.93
N PHE A 158 -6.16 12.34 13.02
CA PHE A 158 -7.32 13.21 12.85
C PHE A 158 -7.83 13.32 11.39
N ARG A 159 -9.13 13.61 11.19
CA ARG A 159 -9.65 14.28 9.97
C ARG A 159 -9.67 15.81 10.16
N ASP A 160 -9.53 16.57 9.09
CA ASP A 160 -9.48 18.04 9.13
C ASP A 160 -10.71 18.70 9.78
N ASP A 161 -11.90 18.12 9.59
CA ASP A 161 -13.19 18.58 10.10
C ASP A 161 -13.44 18.24 11.57
N ARG A 162 -12.66 17.32 12.17
CA ARG A 162 -12.83 16.86 13.55
C ARG A 162 -11.61 17.05 14.45
N ALA A 163 -10.46 17.43 13.86
CA ALA A 163 -9.28 17.91 14.58
C ALA A 163 -9.50 19.26 15.30
N ALA A 164 -10.69 19.85 15.19
CA ALA A 164 -10.99 21.21 15.65
C ALA A 164 -10.60 21.46 17.13
N PRO A 165 -10.86 20.56 18.11
CA PRO A 165 -10.45 20.82 19.50
C PRO A 165 -8.93 20.89 19.67
N MET A 166 -8.19 19.95 19.05
CA MET A 166 -6.73 19.94 19.10
C MET A 166 -6.12 21.13 18.35
N ARG A 167 -6.69 21.50 17.19
CA ARG A 167 -6.27 22.66 16.39
C ARG A 167 -6.55 23.98 17.08
N ALA A 168 -7.69 24.11 17.74
CA ALA A 168 -8.03 25.27 18.53
C ALA A 168 -7.07 25.42 19.72
N LEU A 169 -6.80 24.32 20.43
CA LEU A 169 -5.84 24.33 21.54
C LEU A 169 -4.43 24.69 21.05
N ALA A 170 -3.97 24.09 19.94
CA ALA A 170 -2.68 24.41 19.34
C ALA A 170 -2.58 25.88 18.91
N ALA A 171 -3.59 26.40 18.21
CA ALA A 171 -3.62 27.79 17.75
C ALA A 171 -3.62 28.78 18.92
N ALA A 172 -4.34 28.48 20.00
CA ALA A 172 -4.33 29.31 21.21
C ALA A 172 -2.98 29.31 21.93
N LEU A 173 -2.24 28.19 21.88
CA LEU A 173 -0.94 28.07 22.55
C LEU A 173 0.23 28.64 21.75
N PHE A 174 0.06 28.81 20.44
CA PHE A 174 1.09 29.33 19.53
C PHE A 174 0.52 30.42 18.60
N PRO A 175 0.08 31.57 19.15
CA PRO A 175 -0.58 32.64 18.38
C PRO A 175 0.29 33.19 17.24
N GLU A 176 1.61 33.25 17.45
CA GLU A 176 2.59 33.79 16.48
C GLU A 176 3.10 32.74 15.47
N ASP A 177 2.75 31.46 15.62
CA ASP A 177 3.23 30.42 14.70
C ASP A 177 2.34 30.33 13.46
N ALA A 178 2.77 30.99 12.38
CA ALA A 178 2.03 31.03 11.12
C ALA A 178 1.72 29.64 10.51
N GLU A 179 2.48 28.59 10.83
CA GLU A 179 2.18 27.23 10.36
C GLU A 179 1.06 26.57 11.17
N ILE A 180 1.02 26.80 12.47
CA ILE A 180 -0.08 26.36 13.34
C ILE A 180 -1.35 27.16 13.02
N GLN A 181 -1.25 28.49 12.89
CA GLN A 181 -2.40 29.35 12.61
C GLN A 181 -3.07 29.03 11.27
N ARG A 182 -2.30 28.70 10.22
CA ARG A 182 -2.86 28.22 8.94
C ARG A 182 -3.72 26.95 9.07
N ARG A 183 -3.61 26.25 10.19
CA ARG A 183 -4.32 25.00 10.51
C ARG A 183 -5.31 25.19 11.66
N ALA A 184 -5.53 26.41 12.13
CA ALA A 184 -6.61 26.69 13.07
C ALA A 184 -7.95 26.24 12.47
N PRO A 185 -8.92 25.80 13.28
CA PRO A 185 -10.26 25.53 12.78
C PRO A 185 -10.79 26.81 12.12
N LYS A 186 -11.27 26.71 10.89
CA LYS A 186 -12.00 27.83 10.28
C LYS A 186 -13.24 28.11 11.13
N PRO A 187 -13.65 29.37 11.32
CA PRO A 187 -14.97 29.68 11.88
C PRO A 187 -15.99 28.85 11.11
N ALA A 188 -16.81 28.08 11.83
CA ALA A 188 -17.88 27.35 11.18
C ALA A 188 -18.77 28.39 10.49
N ASP A 189 -18.96 28.28 9.17
CA ASP A 189 -20.12 28.89 8.53
C ASP A 189 -21.34 28.36 9.32
N ASN A 190 -22.05 29.28 9.97
CA ASN A 190 -23.18 28.98 10.84
C ASN A 190 -24.20 28.09 10.12
N ALA A 191 -24.14 26.78 10.37
CA ALA A 191 -25.20 25.86 10.06
C ALA A 191 -26.23 25.89 11.20
N ALA A 192 -27.17 26.83 11.12
CA ALA A 192 -28.50 26.69 11.73
C ALA A 192 -29.53 27.67 11.13
N THR A 193 -30.65 27.09 10.70
CA THR A 193 -31.94 27.71 10.32
C THR A 193 -32.09 28.31 8.92
N ASN A 194 -32.58 27.47 7.99
CA ASN A 194 -33.41 27.91 6.86
C ASN A 194 -34.76 28.40 7.40
N THR A 195 -34.85 29.69 7.72
CA THR A 195 -36.09 30.47 7.61
C THR A 195 -35.69 31.91 7.22
N PRO A 196 -36.16 32.45 6.09
CA PRO A 196 -35.74 33.78 5.66
C PRO A 196 -36.42 34.86 6.50
N PRO A 197 -35.72 35.91 6.95
CA PRO A 197 -36.37 37.06 7.58
C PRO A 197 -37.07 37.91 6.52
N ALA A 198 -38.26 38.41 6.86
CA ALA A 198 -38.97 39.41 6.07
C ALA A 198 -38.11 40.67 5.95
N LYS A 199 -37.88 41.11 4.70
CA LYS A 199 -37.14 42.33 4.36
C LYS A 199 -38.12 43.52 4.41
N PRO A 200 -37.77 44.66 5.04
CA PRO A 200 -38.57 45.87 4.93
C PRO A 200 -38.40 46.52 3.55
N ALA A 201 -39.50 47.05 3.05
CA ALA A 201 -39.62 47.70 1.75
C ALA A 201 -38.76 48.97 1.67
N ALA A 202 -37.93 49.06 0.63
CA ALA A 202 -37.36 50.33 0.15
C ALA A 202 -37.20 50.26 -1.37
N ALA A 203 -37.52 51.38 -2.02
CA ALA A 203 -37.86 51.53 -3.43
C ALA A 203 -36.72 51.21 -4.42
N ALA A 204 -37.12 50.80 -5.62
CA ALA A 204 -36.27 50.36 -6.73
C ALA A 204 -35.77 51.51 -7.62
N PRO A 205 -34.55 51.41 -8.20
CA PRO A 205 -34.20 52.00 -9.48
C PRO A 205 -34.23 50.94 -10.61
N PRO A 206 -34.29 51.35 -11.89
CA PRO A 206 -34.81 50.53 -12.98
C PRO A 206 -33.86 49.40 -13.42
N THR A 207 -34.48 48.26 -13.73
CA THR A 207 -33.90 47.00 -14.20
C THR A 207 -33.34 47.11 -15.62
N LYS A 208 -32.05 46.75 -15.80
CA LYS A 208 -31.56 46.20 -17.08
C LYS A 208 -31.88 44.69 -17.12
N PRO A 209 -32.28 44.13 -18.27
CA PRO A 209 -32.57 42.70 -18.37
C PRO A 209 -31.26 41.90 -18.24
N LEU A 210 -31.13 41.18 -17.14
CA LEU A 210 -30.11 40.15 -16.95
C LEU A 210 -30.65 38.85 -17.57
N THR A 211 -30.08 38.46 -18.70
CA THR A 211 -30.08 37.08 -19.14
C THR A 211 -29.51 36.22 -18.01
N PRO A 212 -30.14 35.10 -17.63
CA PRO A 212 -29.57 34.21 -16.63
C PRO A 212 -28.19 33.73 -17.11
N PRO A 213 -27.16 33.72 -16.25
CA PRO A 213 -25.86 33.17 -16.62
C PRO A 213 -26.05 31.70 -17.00
N ALA A 214 -25.44 31.30 -18.10
CA ALA A 214 -25.33 29.90 -18.48
C ALA A 214 -24.76 29.10 -17.31
N PRO A 215 -25.21 27.85 -17.09
CA PRO A 215 -24.62 26.99 -16.06
C PRO A 215 -23.09 26.93 -16.27
N PRO A 216 -22.28 26.99 -15.20
CA PRO A 216 -20.84 26.89 -15.34
C PRO A 216 -20.53 25.58 -16.07
N GLY A 217 -19.77 25.67 -17.16
CA GLY A 217 -19.26 24.50 -17.87
C GLY A 217 -18.48 23.61 -16.90
N PRO A 218 -18.31 22.31 -17.21
CA PRO A 218 -17.56 21.42 -16.35
C PRO A 218 -16.16 22.01 -16.09
N ASP A 219 -15.82 22.26 -14.83
CA ASP A 219 -14.46 22.61 -14.41
C ASP A 219 -13.53 21.45 -14.75
N ILE A 220 -13.01 21.45 -15.98
CA ILE A 220 -12.02 20.47 -16.43
C ILE A 220 -10.71 20.82 -15.71
N PRO A 221 -10.14 19.91 -14.92
CA PRO A 221 -8.87 20.16 -14.23
C PRO A 221 -7.76 20.46 -15.25
N ALA A 222 -6.86 21.37 -14.89
CA ALA A 222 -5.68 21.66 -15.69
C ALA A 222 -4.87 20.37 -15.94
N PRO A 223 -4.28 20.18 -17.14
CA PRO A 223 -3.43 19.02 -17.41
C PRO A 223 -2.30 18.91 -16.38
N LEU A 224 -2.03 17.68 -15.94
CA LEU A 224 -0.91 17.39 -15.07
C LEU A 224 0.40 17.65 -15.81
N LYS A 225 1.39 18.21 -15.12
CA LYS A 225 2.75 18.32 -15.66
C LYS A 225 3.45 16.98 -15.48
N LEU A 226 3.37 16.12 -16.49
CA LEU A 226 3.99 14.79 -16.52
C LEU A 226 4.90 14.66 -17.74
N GLY A 227 5.92 13.83 -17.62
CA GLY A 227 6.85 13.51 -18.70
C GLY A 227 8.04 14.46 -18.76
N LYS A 228 9.12 14.00 -19.39
CA LYS A 228 10.31 14.81 -19.67
C LYS A 228 10.08 15.66 -20.93
N PRO A 229 10.86 16.76 -21.15
CA PRO A 229 10.79 17.51 -22.39
C PRO A 229 10.93 16.61 -23.62
N GLY A 230 10.00 16.74 -24.57
CA GLY A 230 9.93 15.91 -25.78
C GLY A 230 9.16 14.58 -25.62
N GLU A 231 8.80 14.17 -24.41
CA GLU A 231 7.90 13.03 -24.20
C GLU A 231 6.43 13.44 -24.36
N VAL A 232 5.66 12.57 -24.99
CA VAL A 232 4.21 12.75 -25.13
C VAL A 232 3.49 11.88 -24.11
N ILE A 233 2.75 12.52 -23.21
CA ILE A 233 1.80 11.87 -22.29
C ILE A 233 0.44 12.48 -22.56
N HIS A 234 -0.48 11.66 -23.06
CA HIS A 234 -1.85 12.10 -23.30
C HIS A 234 -2.65 12.06 -22.00
N GLN A 235 -3.59 12.97 -21.85
CA GLN A 235 -4.44 13.06 -20.66
C GLN A 235 -5.87 13.36 -21.06
N THR A 236 -6.80 12.86 -20.26
CA THR A 236 -8.23 13.17 -20.38
C THR A 236 -8.89 13.27 -19.01
N ALA A 237 -9.98 14.03 -18.94
CA ALA A 237 -10.86 14.14 -17.79
C ALA A 237 -12.26 13.68 -18.21
N ILE A 238 -12.73 12.58 -17.62
CA ILE A 238 -14.05 12.02 -17.93
C ILE A 238 -15.06 12.48 -16.89
N PRO A 239 -16.14 13.17 -17.27
CA PRO A 239 -17.17 13.61 -16.33
C PRO A 239 -17.89 12.40 -15.73
N LEU A 240 -18.19 12.53 -14.44
CA LEU A 240 -18.99 11.58 -13.68
C LEU A 240 -20.44 12.03 -13.63
N LYS A 241 -21.36 11.07 -13.67
CA LYS A 241 -22.79 11.33 -13.46
C LYS A 241 -23.05 11.65 -11.99
N GLN A 242 -22.36 10.93 -11.09
CA GLN A 242 -22.39 11.20 -9.66
C GLN A 242 -21.02 11.72 -9.21
N PRO A 243 -20.97 12.87 -8.51
CA PRO A 243 -19.74 13.34 -7.90
C PRO A 243 -19.14 12.28 -6.97
N LYS A 244 -17.80 12.21 -6.93
CA LYS A 244 -17.05 11.38 -5.99
C LYS A 244 -17.54 11.65 -4.56
N LYS A 245 -17.67 10.58 -3.77
CA LYS A 245 -18.24 10.62 -2.40
C LYS A 245 -17.56 11.59 -1.43
N SER A 246 -16.35 12.09 -1.73
CA SER A 246 -15.70 13.19 -1.02
C SER A 246 -14.46 13.71 -1.77
N ALA A 247 -14.15 14.99 -1.61
CA ALA A 247 -13.07 15.70 -2.30
C ALA A 247 -11.66 15.46 -1.72
N ASP A 248 -11.50 15.08 -0.45
CA ASP A 248 -10.19 15.01 0.26
C ASP A 248 -9.18 14.00 -0.29
N ARG A 249 -9.56 13.22 -1.31
CA ARG A 249 -8.68 12.26 -2.00
C ARG A 249 -9.02 12.13 -3.49
N ALA A 250 -9.73 13.11 -4.04
CA ALA A 250 -10.13 13.14 -5.44
C ALA A 250 -9.12 13.95 -6.26
N GLU A 251 -8.02 13.32 -6.68
CA GLU A 251 -7.15 13.95 -7.68
C GLU A 251 -7.97 14.13 -8.97
N GLY A 252 -7.95 15.34 -9.54
CA GLY A 252 -8.80 15.71 -10.66
C GLY A 252 -10.19 16.24 -10.31
N GLY A 253 -10.50 16.44 -9.03
CA GLY A 253 -11.76 17.04 -8.57
C GLY A 253 -12.92 16.04 -8.39
N PRO A 254 -14.05 16.49 -7.81
CA PRO A 254 -15.16 15.61 -7.45
C PRO A 254 -15.97 15.12 -8.66
N ASN A 255 -16.00 15.87 -9.75
CA ASN A 255 -16.94 15.63 -10.86
C ASN A 255 -16.31 14.89 -12.05
N HIS A 256 -15.01 14.55 -11.98
CA HIS A 256 -14.30 13.93 -13.10
C HIS A 256 -13.35 12.82 -12.63
N VAL A 257 -12.99 11.95 -13.57
CA VAL A 257 -11.88 11.00 -13.46
C VAL A 257 -10.78 11.41 -14.42
N LEU A 258 -9.58 11.61 -13.90
CA LEU A 258 -8.41 11.80 -14.73
C LEU A 258 -7.83 10.46 -15.18
N PHE A 259 -7.43 10.41 -16.45
CA PHE A 259 -6.61 9.34 -17.00
C PHE A 259 -5.39 9.91 -17.70
N THR A 260 -4.27 9.21 -17.57
CA THR A 260 -3.00 9.50 -18.24
C THR A 260 -2.62 8.32 -19.11
N LEU A 261 -2.00 8.57 -20.25
CA LEU A 261 -1.60 7.54 -21.21
C LEU A 261 -0.16 7.76 -21.66
N TRP A 262 0.62 6.69 -21.61
CA TRP A 262 1.90 6.60 -22.28
C TRP A 262 1.91 5.39 -23.21
N ILE A 263 2.41 5.60 -24.43
CA ILE A 263 2.57 4.56 -25.46
C ILE A 263 4.06 4.49 -25.80
N PRO A 264 4.64 3.28 -25.92
CA PRO A 264 5.99 3.11 -26.43
C PRO A 264 6.20 3.82 -27.77
N GLU A 265 7.28 4.58 -27.88
CA GLU A 265 7.65 5.25 -29.14
C GLU A 265 7.76 4.26 -30.31
N GLY A 266 7.21 4.63 -31.46
CA GLY A 266 7.26 3.83 -32.69
C GLY A 266 6.36 2.58 -32.69
N LEU A 267 5.61 2.33 -31.62
CA LEU A 267 4.67 1.20 -31.57
C LEU A 267 3.48 1.46 -32.49
N LYS A 268 3.36 0.69 -33.58
CA LYS A 268 2.28 0.86 -34.56
C LYS A 268 0.91 0.42 -34.07
N THR A 269 0.88 -0.57 -33.18
CA THR A 269 -0.36 -1.13 -32.63
C THR A 269 -0.15 -1.47 -31.18
N VAL A 270 -0.95 -0.85 -30.31
CA VAL A 270 -1.01 -1.18 -28.89
C VAL A 270 -1.70 -2.52 -28.71
N ARG A 271 -0.97 -3.56 -28.30
CA ARG A 271 -1.52 -4.92 -28.13
C ARG A 271 -2.39 -5.05 -26.89
N GLY A 272 -2.11 -4.27 -25.85
CA GLY A 272 -2.79 -4.36 -24.56
C GLY A 272 -2.51 -3.14 -23.70
N ILE A 273 -3.17 -3.08 -22.53
CA ILE A 273 -3.05 -1.96 -21.60
C ILE A 273 -2.63 -2.49 -20.23
N TYR A 274 -1.61 -1.89 -19.62
CA TYR A 274 -1.34 -2.01 -18.20
C TYR A 274 -1.96 -0.80 -17.47
N HIS A 275 -3.04 -1.03 -16.73
CA HIS A 275 -3.79 0.02 -16.05
C HIS A 275 -3.57 0.01 -14.53
N THR A 276 -3.22 1.18 -13.98
CA THR A 276 -3.21 1.41 -12.54
C THR A 276 -4.32 2.40 -12.15
N PRO A 277 -5.48 1.93 -11.63
CA PRO A 277 -6.67 2.75 -11.38
C PRO A 277 -6.55 3.74 -10.21
N PHE A 278 -5.45 3.67 -9.47
CA PHE A 278 -5.18 4.55 -8.33
C PHE A 278 -3.73 5.05 -8.35
N ASN A 279 -3.23 5.37 -9.55
CA ASN A 279 -1.94 6.01 -9.72
C ASN A 279 -1.81 6.70 -11.08
N LEU A 280 -1.89 8.03 -11.10
CA LEU A 280 -1.77 8.82 -12.35
C LEU A 280 -0.33 8.89 -12.88
N ASP A 281 0.67 8.83 -11.98
CA ASP A 281 2.09 8.99 -12.32
C ASP A 281 2.76 7.72 -12.85
N THR A 282 2.03 6.59 -12.91
CA THR A 282 2.63 5.31 -13.29
C THR A 282 3.27 5.35 -14.68
N VAL A 283 2.76 6.24 -15.53
CA VAL A 283 3.21 6.50 -16.90
C VAL A 283 4.63 7.06 -16.97
N GLU A 284 5.18 7.57 -15.85
CA GLU A 284 6.54 8.12 -15.77
C GLU A 284 7.58 7.11 -15.28
N LYS A 285 7.13 5.97 -14.72
CA LYS A 285 8.02 5.00 -14.09
C LYS A 285 8.73 4.17 -15.15
N GLU A 286 10.04 4.37 -15.30
CA GLU A 286 10.84 3.71 -16.35
C GLU A 286 10.72 2.18 -16.32
N GLN A 287 10.70 1.58 -15.12
CA GLN A 287 10.49 0.13 -14.99
C GLN A 287 9.14 -0.34 -15.57
N SER A 288 8.08 0.49 -15.46
CA SER A 288 6.78 0.20 -16.05
C SER A 288 6.82 0.40 -17.57
N ARG A 289 7.54 1.41 -18.05
CA ARG A 289 7.78 1.64 -19.48
C ARG A 289 8.57 0.50 -20.12
N ALA A 290 9.60 -0.01 -19.47
CA ALA A 290 10.38 -1.17 -19.91
C ALA A 290 9.49 -2.42 -20.05
N MET A 291 8.64 -2.67 -19.06
CA MET A 291 7.62 -3.73 -19.10
C MET A 291 6.63 -3.54 -20.25
N ALA A 292 6.10 -2.33 -20.43
CA ALA A 292 5.16 -2.04 -21.49
C ALA A 292 5.77 -2.17 -22.89
N ARG A 293 7.05 -1.77 -23.08
CA ARG A 293 7.80 -2.02 -24.32
C ARG A 293 7.93 -3.52 -24.60
N ASN A 294 8.24 -4.33 -23.59
CA ASN A 294 8.39 -5.77 -23.72
C ASN A 294 7.09 -6.44 -24.24
N TRP A 295 5.94 -6.04 -23.70
CA TRP A 295 4.65 -6.63 -24.11
C TRP A 295 4.03 -5.96 -25.33
N GLY A 296 4.55 -4.82 -25.78
CA GLY A 296 3.89 -3.97 -26.79
C GLY A 296 2.59 -3.37 -26.26
N PHE A 297 2.57 -3.02 -24.98
CA PHE A 297 1.40 -2.48 -24.27
C PHE A 297 1.51 -0.96 -24.09
N ALA A 298 0.38 -0.30 -23.92
CA ALA A 298 0.30 1.05 -23.38
C ALA A 298 0.18 1.01 -21.85
N ILE A 299 0.55 2.11 -21.20
CA ILE A 299 0.34 2.31 -19.76
C ILE A 299 -0.76 3.35 -19.59
N VAL A 300 -1.78 3.01 -18.81
CA VAL A 300 -2.84 3.96 -18.43
C VAL A 300 -2.82 4.18 -16.93
N GLY A 301 -2.54 5.39 -16.49
CA GLY A 301 -2.75 5.81 -15.10
C GLY A 301 -4.17 6.34 -14.92
N GLY A 302 -4.73 6.19 -13.73
CA GLY A 302 -6.03 6.75 -13.38
C GLY A 302 -6.17 7.02 -11.89
N ASN A 303 -7.19 7.82 -11.53
CA ASN A 303 -7.64 7.96 -10.15
C ASN A 303 -9.16 7.80 -10.03
N LEU A 304 -9.57 6.55 -9.86
CA LEU A 304 -10.96 6.12 -9.67
C LEU A 304 -11.40 6.10 -8.19
N MET A 305 -10.60 6.69 -7.30
CA MET A 305 -10.87 6.69 -5.87
C MET A 305 -12.18 7.44 -5.60
N ARG A 306 -13.06 6.83 -4.79
CA ARG A 306 -14.42 7.31 -4.47
C ARG A 306 -15.38 7.49 -5.65
N VAL A 307 -15.04 7.02 -6.84
CA VAL A 307 -16.01 6.91 -7.93
C VAL A 307 -17.05 5.87 -7.54
N ASN A 308 -18.31 6.09 -7.93
CA ASN A 308 -19.34 5.08 -7.74
C ASN A 308 -18.93 3.80 -8.50
N ARG A 309 -18.99 2.63 -7.84
CA ARG A 309 -18.60 1.35 -8.45
C ARG A 309 -19.30 1.12 -9.79
N ALA A 310 -20.57 1.49 -9.93
CA ALA A 310 -21.34 1.34 -11.16
C ALA A 310 -20.83 2.22 -12.32
N GLU A 311 -20.14 3.32 -12.02
CA GLU A 311 -19.61 4.26 -13.02
C GLU A 311 -18.14 3.98 -13.39
N MET A 312 -17.39 3.19 -12.60
CA MET A 312 -15.97 2.96 -12.85
C MET A 312 -15.68 2.36 -14.24
N GLY A 313 -16.39 1.29 -14.61
CA GLY A 313 -16.24 0.65 -15.92
C GLY A 313 -16.57 1.61 -17.08
N PRO A 314 -17.77 2.21 -17.10
CA PRO A 314 -18.13 3.20 -18.11
C PRO A 314 -17.15 4.38 -18.21
N ALA A 315 -16.70 4.92 -17.08
CA ALA A 315 -15.75 6.03 -17.07
C ALA A 315 -14.38 5.62 -17.65
N PHE A 316 -13.89 4.42 -17.32
CA PHE A 316 -12.65 3.90 -17.88
C PHE A 316 -12.76 3.69 -19.39
N VAL A 317 -13.85 3.09 -19.89
CA VAL A 317 -14.07 2.89 -21.34
C VAL A 317 -14.15 4.24 -22.07
N ALA A 318 -14.89 5.22 -21.54
CA ALA A 318 -14.94 6.56 -22.10
C ALA A 318 -13.56 7.24 -22.11
N GLY A 319 -12.77 7.04 -21.05
CA GLY A 319 -11.37 7.46 -20.97
C GLY A 319 -10.52 6.90 -22.10
N LEU A 320 -10.64 5.59 -22.37
CA LEU A 320 -9.90 4.95 -23.46
C LEU A 320 -10.33 5.46 -24.83
N VAL A 321 -11.61 5.76 -25.06
CA VAL A 321 -12.10 6.34 -26.32
C VAL A 321 -11.50 7.73 -26.55
N ASP A 322 -11.52 8.60 -25.55
CA ASP A 322 -10.97 9.95 -25.69
C ASP A 322 -9.43 9.92 -25.83
N LEU A 323 -8.75 9.06 -25.07
CA LEU A 323 -7.31 8.84 -25.20
C LEU A 323 -6.93 8.25 -26.57
N ALA A 324 -7.74 7.36 -27.14
CA ALA A 324 -7.56 6.84 -28.49
C ALA A 324 -7.60 7.96 -29.53
N ALA A 325 -8.60 8.84 -29.46
CA ALA A 325 -8.72 9.99 -30.36
C ALA A 325 -7.53 10.95 -30.23
N ARG A 326 -7.06 11.21 -29.00
CA ARG A 326 -5.93 12.12 -28.74
C ARG A 326 -4.57 11.58 -29.16
N SER A 327 -4.39 10.27 -29.07
CA SER A 327 -3.11 9.62 -29.37
C SER A 327 -3.01 9.13 -30.81
N GLY A 328 -4.13 9.04 -31.53
CA GLY A 328 -4.20 8.43 -32.85
C GLY A 328 -4.22 6.89 -32.81
N HIS A 329 -4.32 6.28 -31.63
CA HIS A 329 -4.36 4.83 -31.43
C HIS A 329 -5.78 4.33 -31.18
N ALA A 330 -6.57 4.21 -32.25
CA ALA A 330 -7.98 3.76 -32.21
C ALA A 330 -8.14 2.39 -31.53
N GLU A 331 -7.14 1.50 -31.65
CA GLU A 331 -7.13 0.17 -31.07
C GLU A 331 -7.19 0.15 -29.53
N LEU A 332 -6.86 1.26 -28.86
CA LEU A 332 -7.00 1.39 -27.40
C LEU A 332 -8.43 1.14 -26.91
N THR A 333 -9.43 1.35 -27.76
CA THR A 333 -10.84 1.09 -27.43
C THR A 333 -11.16 -0.40 -27.31
N HIS A 334 -10.33 -1.27 -27.89
CA HIS A 334 -10.51 -2.73 -27.95
C HIS A 334 -9.45 -3.52 -27.18
N ALA A 335 -8.28 -2.92 -26.95
CA ALA A 335 -7.13 -3.58 -26.35
C ALA A 335 -7.45 -4.23 -24.99
N PRO A 336 -7.09 -5.51 -24.75
CA PRO A 336 -7.27 -6.15 -23.46
C PRO A 336 -6.41 -5.50 -22.37
N VAL A 337 -6.82 -5.67 -21.11
CA VAL A 337 -6.28 -4.88 -19.99
C VAL A 337 -5.79 -5.77 -18.85
N ILE A 338 -4.61 -5.45 -18.33
CA ILE A 338 -4.14 -5.90 -17.01
C ILE A 338 -4.44 -4.80 -16.01
N PHE A 339 -5.15 -5.14 -14.93
CA PHE A 339 -5.38 -4.21 -13.82
C PHE A 339 -4.41 -4.51 -12.69
N SER A 340 -3.63 -3.52 -12.28
CA SER A 340 -2.65 -3.73 -11.21
C SER A 340 -2.56 -2.50 -10.32
N SER A 341 -2.71 -2.66 -9.02
CA SER A 341 -2.66 -1.54 -8.10
C SER A 341 -2.45 -1.95 -6.65
N MET A 342 -2.36 -0.96 -5.78
CA MET A 342 -2.05 -1.11 -4.37
C MET A 342 -3.17 -0.54 -3.50
N SER A 343 -3.36 -1.10 -2.31
CA SER A 343 -4.29 -0.58 -1.30
C SER A 343 -5.69 -0.44 -1.87
N ALA A 344 -6.38 0.68 -1.65
CA ALA A 344 -7.70 0.96 -2.22
C ALA A 344 -7.78 0.76 -3.76
N GLY A 345 -6.68 0.92 -4.49
CA GLY A 345 -6.63 0.68 -5.92
C GLY A 345 -6.89 -0.77 -6.31
N THR A 346 -6.61 -1.74 -5.43
CA THR A 346 -6.90 -3.16 -5.69
C THR A 346 -8.40 -3.44 -5.77
N GLY A 347 -9.21 -2.81 -4.90
CA GLY A 347 -10.66 -2.88 -4.98
C GLY A 347 -11.19 -2.27 -6.28
N MET A 348 -10.51 -1.25 -6.82
CA MET A 348 -10.84 -0.67 -8.12
C MET A 348 -10.45 -1.62 -9.27
N CYS A 349 -9.31 -2.32 -9.17
CA CYS A 349 -8.94 -3.36 -10.15
C CYS A 349 -10.03 -4.45 -10.22
N LEU A 350 -10.55 -4.90 -9.08
CA LEU A 350 -11.63 -5.89 -9.04
C LEU A 350 -12.92 -5.36 -9.63
N ALA A 351 -13.34 -4.16 -9.25
CA ALA A 351 -14.53 -3.55 -9.82
C ALA A 351 -14.43 -3.41 -11.34
N LEU A 352 -13.29 -2.97 -11.87
CA LEU A 352 -13.05 -2.86 -13.30
C LEU A 352 -13.04 -4.24 -13.99
N ALA A 353 -12.43 -5.25 -13.38
CA ALA A 353 -12.44 -6.61 -13.89
C ALA A 353 -13.86 -7.19 -13.98
N GLU A 354 -14.74 -6.88 -13.03
CA GLU A 354 -16.14 -7.29 -13.05
C GLU A 354 -16.97 -6.58 -14.11
N HIS A 355 -16.68 -5.31 -14.39
CA HIS A 355 -17.31 -4.58 -15.49
C HIS A 355 -16.83 -5.07 -16.86
N LEU A 356 -15.59 -5.57 -16.95
CA LEU A 356 -14.92 -5.89 -18.20
C LEU A 356 -14.27 -7.30 -18.18
N PRO A 357 -14.98 -8.37 -17.78
CA PRO A 357 -14.34 -9.67 -17.52
C PRO A 357 -13.73 -10.28 -18.79
N GLY A 358 -14.42 -10.16 -19.93
CA GLY A 358 -13.93 -10.64 -21.23
C GLY A 358 -12.73 -9.86 -21.80
N ARG A 359 -12.49 -8.65 -21.28
CA ARG A 359 -11.37 -7.78 -21.71
C ARG A 359 -10.20 -7.82 -20.72
N THR A 360 -10.40 -8.40 -19.55
CA THR A 360 -9.38 -8.42 -18.49
C THR A 360 -8.46 -9.62 -18.65
N LEU A 361 -7.18 -9.37 -18.90
CA LEU A 361 -6.12 -10.38 -18.97
C LEU A 361 -5.78 -10.92 -17.58
N ALA A 362 -5.58 -10.05 -16.59
CA ALA A 362 -5.19 -10.44 -15.24
C ALA A 362 -5.38 -9.30 -14.24
N CYS A 363 -5.40 -9.63 -12.95
CA CYS A 363 -5.33 -8.67 -11.86
C CYS A 363 -4.11 -8.91 -10.95
N GLY A 364 -3.33 -7.86 -10.67
CA GLY A 364 -2.28 -7.84 -9.64
C GLY A 364 -2.68 -6.94 -8.48
N LEU A 365 -2.88 -7.53 -7.31
CA LEU A 365 -3.53 -6.86 -6.18
C LEU A 365 -2.54 -6.78 -5.03
N VAL A 366 -2.07 -5.59 -4.65
CA VAL A 366 -1.05 -5.44 -3.59
C VAL A 366 -1.58 -4.73 -2.36
N ALA A 367 -1.32 -5.27 -1.17
CA ALA A 367 -1.62 -4.66 0.12
C ALA A 367 -3.10 -4.30 0.35
N LEU A 368 -4.01 -5.21 -0.01
CA LEU A 368 -5.40 -5.20 0.47
C LEU A 368 -5.96 -6.64 0.42
N GLU A 369 -6.88 -6.96 1.33
CA GLU A 369 -7.41 -8.29 1.60
C GLU A 369 -8.50 -8.71 0.60
N VAL A 370 -8.25 -8.49 -0.69
CA VAL A 370 -9.25 -8.66 -1.73
C VAL A 370 -8.89 -9.75 -2.73
N GLY A 371 -9.92 -10.32 -3.31
CA GLY A 371 -9.87 -11.35 -4.36
C GLY A 371 -11.19 -11.35 -5.13
N PRO A 372 -11.45 -12.37 -5.97
CA PRO A 372 -12.72 -12.52 -6.67
C PRO A 372 -13.93 -12.40 -5.73
N GLU A 373 -14.85 -11.48 -6.03
CA GLU A 373 -16.08 -11.25 -5.24
C GLU A 373 -17.32 -11.84 -5.91
N THR A 374 -17.27 -12.08 -7.22
CA THR A 374 -18.39 -12.56 -8.04
C THR A 374 -17.92 -13.63 -9.04
N PRO A 375 -18.82 -14.51 -9.53
CA PRO A 375 -18.47 -15.51 -10.52
C PRO A 375 -18.12 -14.92 -11.89
N ALA A 376 -18.46 -13.65 -12.17
CA ALA A 376 -18.15 -12.96 -13.42
C ALA A 376 -16.64 -12.91 -13.71
N VAL A 377 -15.82 -12.90 -12.67
CA VAL A 377 -14.36 -12.83 -12.78
C VAL A 377 -13.66 -14.15 -12.46
N ARG A 378 -14.39 -15.27 -12.39
CA ARG A 378 -13.80 -16.58 -12.05
C ARG A 378 -12.67 -16.99 -13.01
N GLU A 379 -12.78 -16.60 -14.28
CA GLU A 379 -11.81 -16.94 -15.34
C GLU A 379 -10.73 -15.88 -15.49
N VAL A 380 -10.81 -14.76 -14.76
CA VAL A 380 -9.77 -13.73 -14.75
C VAL A 380 -8.71 -14.15 -13.74
N PRO A 381 -7.47 -14.47 -14.18
CA PRO A 381 -6.40 -14.78 -13.25
C PRO A 381 -6.08 -13.60 -12.33
N MET A 382 -6.03 -13.87 -11.03
CA MET A 382 -5.73 -12.87 -10.00
C MET A 382 -4.61 -13.36 -9.08
N LEU A 383 -3.75 -12.43 -8.69
CA LEU A 383 -2.73 -12.67 -7.67
C LEU A 383 -2.75 -11.53 -6.64
N THR A 384 -3.06 -11.88 -5.40
CA THR A 384 -3.04 -10.93 -4.28
C THR A 384 -1.77 -11.09 -3.46
N ILE A 385 -0.96 -10.04 -3.38
CA ILE A 385 0.29 -10.00 -2.63
C ILE A 385 0.15 -9.06 -1.44
N PHE A 386 0.58 -9.48 -0.24
CA PHE A 386 0.46 -8.68 0.97
C PHE A 386 1.71 -8.74 1.84
N GLY A 387 1.92 -7.73 2.68
CA GLY A 387 3.02 -7.71 3.64
C GLY A 387 2.67 -8.45 4.93
N SER A 388 3.60 -9.27 5.45
CA SER A 388 3.35 -10.04 6.69
C SER A 388 3.19 -9.17 7.95
N LYS A 389 3.52 -7.88 7.88
CA LYS A 389 3.37 -6.88 8.95
C LYS A 389 2.26 -5.87 8.65
N ASP A 390 1.44 -6.12 7.63
CA ASP A 390 0.35 -5.24 7.23
C ASP A 390 -0.95 -5.53 8.01
N GLY A 391 -0.89 -5.43 9.34
CA GLY A 391 -2.06 -5.60 10.19
C GLY A 391 -2.75 -6.98 10.08
N ARG A 392 -4.08 -6.99 9.89
CA ARG A 392 -4.91 -8.21 9.84
C ARG A 392 -5.12 -8.76 8.42
N GLN A 393 -4.49 -8.16 7.42
CA GLN A 393 -4.65 -8.45 6.00
C GLN A 393 -4.32 -9.91 5.65
N LEU A 394 -3.22 -10.40 6.20
CA LEU A 394 -2.74 -11.77 5.98
C LEU A 394 -3.75 -12.83 6.46
N PRO A 395 -4.16 -12.86 7.75
CA PRO A 395 -5.18 -13.80 8.21
C PRO A 395 -6.52 -13.68 7.47
N GLN A 396 -6.91 -12.47 7.05
CA GLN A 396 -8.12 -12.27 6.25
C GLN A 396 -8.00 -12.97 4.89
N LEU A 397 -6.88 -12.78 4.18
CA LEU A 397 -6.66 -13.43 2.88
C LEU A 397 -6.59 -14.95 2.99
N GLU A 398 -5.91 -15.49 4.01
CA GLU A 398 -5.90 -16.93 4.29
C GLU A 398 -7.31 -17.49 4.53
N ALA A 399 -8.19 -16.72 5.19
CA ALA A 399 -9.58 -17.10 5.41
C ALA A 399 -10.49 -16.92 4.19
N LEU A 400 -10.17 -15.97 3.29
CA LEU A 400 -10.94 -15.70 2.07
C LEU A 400 -10.62 -16.70 0.96
N LEU A 401 -9.36 -17.08 0.77
CA LEU A 401 -8.92 -17.97 -0.30
C LEU A 401 -9.77 -19.24 -0.42
N PRO A 402 -9.92 -20.08 0.62
CA PRO A 402 -10.71 -21.31 0.53
C PRO A 402 -12.18 -21.05 0.20
N LYS A 403 -12.75 -19.95 0.70
CA LYS A 403 -14.14 -19.58 0.43
C LYS A 403 -14.33 -19.25 -1.04
N ARG A 404 -13.50 -18.37 -1.60
CA ARG A 404 -13.67 -17.91 -3.00
C ARG A 404 -13.31 -18.98 -4.03
N ARG A 405 -12.29 -19.78 -3.75
CA ARG A 405 -11.94 -20.93 -4.59
C ARG A 405 -13.05 -21.99 -4.58
N ALA A 406 -13.68 -22.27 -3.43
CA ALA A 406 -14.82 -23.19 -3.37
C ALA A 406 -16.10 -22.62 -4.03
N GLU A 407 -16.38 -21.33 -3.80
CA GLU A 407 -17.62 -20.69 -4.27
C GLU A 407 -17.63 -20.45 -5.79
N PHE A 408 -16.47 -20.10 -6.37
CA PHE A 408 -16.40 -19.63 -7.76
C PHE A 408 -15.52 -20.50 -8.67
N ASP A 409 -14.74 -21.44 -8.12
CA ASP A 409 -13.61 -22.06 -8.81
C ASP A 409 -12.68 -21.01 -9.47
N ALA A 410 -12.40 -19.93 -8.74
CA ALA A 410 -11.73 -18.77 -9.32
C ALA A 410 -10.23 -19.00 -9.56
N SER A 411 -9.69 -18.52 -10.68
CA SER A 411 -8.25 -18.48 -10.97
C SER A 411 -7.50 -17.49 -10.05
N TRP A 412 -7.36 -17.82 -8.77
CA TRP A 412 -6.83 -16.91 -7.75
C TRP A 412 -5.75 -17.53 -6.87
N ALA A 413 -4.69 -16.76 -6.63
CA ALA A 413 -3.64 -17.05 -5.66
C ALA A 413 -3.42 -15.87 -4.71
N ILE A 414 -2.90 -16.19 -3.52
CA ILE A 414 -2.35 -15.22 -2.57
C ILE A 414 -0.85 -15.46 -2.38
N ALA A 415 -0.10 -14.42 -2.03
CA ALA A 415 1.32 -14.51 -1.72
C ALA A 415 1.71 -13.52 -0.60
N VAL A 416 2.58 -13.96 0.29
CA VAL A 416 3.13 -13.13 1.37
C VAL A 416 4.50 -12.55 1.00
N GLN A 417 4.70 -11.28 1.34
CA GLN A 417 6.01 -10.64 1.40
C GLN A 417 6.46 -10.55 2.87
N TRP A 418 7.30 -11.50 3.29
CA TRP A 418 7.76 -11.56 4.66
C TRP A 418 8.59 -10.33 5.05
N GLY A 419 8.24 -9.76 6.20
CA GLY A 419 8.91 -8.61 6.80
C GLY A 419 8.38 -7.25 6.35
N ARG A 420 7.40 -7.21 5.43
CA ARG A 420 6.86 -6.00 4.81
C ARG A 420 5.56 -5.53 5.44
N GLY A 421 5.36 -4.21 5.45
CA GLY A 421 4.11 -3.58 5.88
C GLY A 421 3.18 -3.29 4.71
N HIS A 422 2.44 -2.19 4.81
CA HIS A 422 1.59 -1.66 3.73
C HIS A 422 2.41 -0.99 2.62
N GLU A 423 3.04 -1.79 1.75
CA GLU A 423 3.93 -1.31 0.68
C GLU A 423 3.91 -2.22 -0.56
N TRP A 424 4.27 -1.67 -1.72
CA TRP A 424 4.46 -2.47 -2.95
C TRP A 424 5.62 -3.47 -2.80
N GLY A 425 6.68 -3.03 -2.13
CA GLY A 425 7.87 -3.83 -1.84
C GLY A 425 8.48 -4.41 -3.11
N GLN A 426 8.58 -5.73 -3.14
CA GLN A 426 9.18 -6.53 -4.21
C GLN A 426 8.13 -7.26 -5.07
N ALA A 427 6.84 -6.87 -4.99
CA ALA A 427 5.71 -7.54 -5.64
C ALA A 427 5.93 -7.84 -7.13
N ASN A 428 6.59 -6.96 -7.88
CA ASN A 428 6.84 -7.15 -9.30
C ASN A 428 7.70 -8.38 -9.63
N ASN A 429 8.51 -8.87 -8.69
CA ASN A 429 9.28 -10.10 -8.89
C ASN A 429 8.41 -11.36 -9.01
N LEU A 430 7.11 -11.26 -8.68
CA LEU A 430 6.12 -12.32 -8.87
C LEU A 430 4.99 -11.88 -9.82
N LEU A 431 4.50 -10.64 -9.73
CA LEU A 431 3.41 -10.16 -10.59
C LEU A 431 3.79 -10.18 -12.08
N TRP A 432 5.00 -9.78 -12.44
CA TRP A 432 5.38 -9.70 -13.85
C TRP A 432 5.56 -11.07 -14.51
N PRO A 433 6.27 -12.06 -13.92
CA PRO A 433 6.26 -13.40 -14.50
C PRO A 433 4.86 -14.03 -14.49
N PHE A 434 4.00 -13.71 -13.52
CA PHE A 434 2.59 -14.10 -13.55
C PHE A 434 1.85 -13.51 -14.77
N PHE A 435 1.98 -12.21 -15.01
CA PHE A 435 1.38 -11.54 -16.17
C PHE A 435 1.94 -12.04 -17.49
N ASP A 436 3.25 -12.26 -17.59
CA ASP A 436 3.91 -12.75 -18.79
C ASP A 436 3.37 -14.14 -19.19
N GLU A 437 3.22 -15.04 -18.22
CA GLU A 437 2.62 -16.36 -18.41
C GLU A 437 1.16 -16.27 -18.87
N ILE A 438 0.39 -15.36 -18.27
CA ILE A 438 -1.02 -15.17 -18.61
C ILE A 438 -1.20 -14.57 -20.00
N ILE A 439 -0.39 -13.57 -20.38
CA ILE A 439 -0.39 -13.00 -21.73
C ILE A 439 -0.15 -14.14 -22.73
N ARG A 440 0.86 -14.98 -22.51
CA ARG A 440 1.20 -16.07 -23.42
C ARG A 440 0.10 -17.13 -23.56
N GLN A 441 -0.68 -17.39 -22.50
CA GLN A 441 -1.77 -18.36 -22.54
C GLN A 441 -3.09 -17.80 -23.06
N ARG A 442 -3.42 -16.56 -22.65
CA ARG A 442 -4.76 -15.99 -22.86
C ARG A 442 -4.85 -15.09 -24.09
N TYR A 443 -3.74 -14.50 -24.52
CA TYR A 443 -3.72 -13.61 -25.68
C TYR A 443 -3.48 -14.44 -26.96
N PRO A 444 -4.44 -14.52 -27.91
CA PRO A 444 -4.23 -15.25 -29.16
C PRO A 444 -3.12 -14.62 -30.00
N ALA A 445 -2.19 -15.42 -30.51
CA ALA A 445 -0.97 -14.92 -31.16
C ALA A 445 -1.23 -14.04 -32.40
N ASP A 446 -2.33 -14.31 -33.11
CA ASP A 446 -2.79 -13.64 -34.32
C ASP A 446 -3.82 -12.51 -34.06
N ALA A 447 -4.27 -12.34 -32.80
CA ALA A 447 -5.26 -11.32 -32.48
C ALA A 447 -4.65 -9.91 -32.42
N SER A 448 -5.34 -8.96 -33.06
CA SER A 448 -5.00 -7.54 -33.02
C SER A 448 -6.19 -6.70 -32.58
N PRO A 449 -6.04 -5.81 -31.58
CA PRO A 449 -7.11 -4.90 -31.18
C PRO A 449 -7.44 -3.83 -32.24
N ALA A 450 -6.58 -3.66 -33.25
CA ALA A 450 -6.88 -2.83 -34.41
C ALA A 450 -8.02 -3.41 -35.27
N SER A 451 -8.26 -4.73 -35.19
CA SER A 451 -9.33 -5.42 -35.93
C SER A 451 -10.63 -5.56 -35.13
N GLY A 452 -10.68 -5.06 -33.90
CA GLY A 452 -11.83 -5.18 -33.00
C GLY A 452 -11.45 -5.78 -31.64
N PRO A 453 -12.44 -6.02 -30.75
CA PRO A 453 -12.21 -6.62 -29.43
C PRO A 453 -11.49 -7.97 -29.53
N VAL A 454 -10.41 -8.13 -28.75
CA VAL A 454 -9.66 -9.39 -28.66
C VAL A 454 -10.44 -10.39 -27.80
N GLN A 455 -10.73 -11.56 -28.37
CA GLN A 455 -11.33 -12.67 -27.62
C GLN A 455 -10.24 -13.45 -26.88
N LEU A 456 -10.20 -13.29 -25.56
CA LEU A 456 -9.19 -13.95 -24.73
C LEU A 456 -9.48 -15.45 -24.56
N HIS A 457 -8.43 -16.26 -24.65
CA HIS A 457 -8.52 -17.67 -24.27
C HIS A 457 -8.63 -17.83 -22.75
N ARG A 458 -9.14 -19.00 -22.34
CA ARG A 458 -8.98 -19.50 -20.97
C ARG A 458 -7.55 -20.00 -20.78
N CYS A 459 -7.04 -19.93 -19.55
CA CYS A 459 -5.83 -20.67 -19.21
C CYS A 459 -6.08 -22.18 -19.34
N ASP A 460 -5.07 -22.90 -19.81
CA ASP A 460 -5.17 -24.35 -20.02
C ASP A 460 -5.15 -25.08 -18.66
N PRO A 461 -6.22 -25.80 -18.28
CA PRO A 461 -6.28 -26.53 -17.02
C PRO A 461 -5.14 -27.55 -16.84
N ALA A 462 -4.61 -28.13 -17.93
CA ALA A 462 -3.52 -29.12 -17.87
C ALA A 462 -2.19 -28.48 -17.44
N ARG A 463 -2.07 -27.15 -17.57
CA ARG A 463 -0.87 -26.39 -17.22
C ARG A 463 -0.93 -25.82 -15.82
N VAL A 464 -2.09 -25.85 -15.17
CA VAL A 464 -2.30 -25.26 -13.85
C VAL A 464 -1.44 -25.98 -12.81
N TRP A 465 -0.84 -25.18 -11.93
CA TRP A 465 -0.19 -25.63 -10.72
C TRP A 465 -0.95 -25.12 -9.51
N LEU A 466 -0.89 -25.89 -8.43
CA LEU A 466 -1.48 -25.55 -7.16
C LEU A 466 -0.38 -25.43 -6.12
N ALA A 467 -0.51 -24.42 -5.26
CA ALA A 467 0.41 -24.19 -4.16
C ALA A 467 -0.33 -24.17 -2.83
N ASP A 468 0.28 -24.74 -1.80
CA ASP A 468 -0.27 -24.76 -0.45
C ASP A 468 0.17 -23.52 0.34
N PRO A 469 -0.72 -22.55 0.61
CA PRO A 469 -0.36 -21.39 1.41
C PRO A 469 -0.01 -21.75 2.87
N ALA A 470 -0.47 -22.89 3.40
CA ALA A 470 -0.09 -23.32 4.76
C ALA A 470 1.39 -23.71 4.86
N SER A 471 2.02 -24.03 3.73
CA SER A 471 3.40 -24.50 3.65
C SER A 471 4.45 -23.39 3.53
N TRP A 472 4.06 -22.12 3.38
CA TRP A 472 5.01 -21.02 3.10
C TRP A 472 6.06 -20.71 4.18
N LYS A 473 5.90 -21.27 5.39
CA LYS A 473 6.88 -21.20 6.48
C LYS A 473 7.90 -22.34 6.41
N ASN A 474 7.68 -23.32 5.53
CA ASN A 474 8.66 -24.36 5.24
C ASN A 474 9.79 -23.75 4.41
N ARG A 475 10.98 -24.37 4.48
CA ARG A 475 12.15 -23.99 3.65
C ARG A 475 11.85 -24.07 2.15
N THR A 476 10.97 -25.00 1.79
CA THR A 476 10.49 -25.21 0.43
C THR A 476 8.97 -25.33 0.48
N PRO A 477 8.24 -24.23 0.19
CA PRO A 477 6.77 -24.26 0.12
C PRO A 477 6.28 -25.30 -0.87
N THR A 478 5.17 -25.98 -0.58
CA THR A 478 4.62 -27.07 -1.38
C THR A 478 3.90 -26.53 -2.61
N ILE A 479 4.33 -27.01 -3.78
CA ILE A 479 3.68 -26.78 -5.08
C ILE A 479 3.57 -28.11 -5.82
N ALA A 480 2.56 -28.29 -6.66
CA ALA A 480 2.49 -29.39 -7.62
C ALA A 480 1.60 -29.04 -8.82
N ALA A 481 1.77 -29.74 -9.94
CA ALA A 481 0.80 -29.70 -11.02
C ALA A 481 -0.60 -30.07 -10.51
N ALA A 482 -1.65 -29.41 -11.00
CA ALA A 482 -3.01 -29.58 -10.49
C ALA A 482 -3.53 -31.02 -10.58
N ALA A 483 -3.06 -31.79 -11.56
CA ALA A 483 -3.37 -33.21 -11.72
C ALA A 483 -2.78 -34.09 -10.60
N SER A 484 -1.60 -33.71 -10.09
CA SER A 484 -0.83 -34.48 -9.09
C SER A 484 -0.89 -33.87 -7.69
N TYR A 485 -1.58 -32.74 -7.52
CA TYR A 485 -1.70 -32.07 -6.23
C TYR A 485 -2.64 -32.86 -5.30
N THR A 486 -2.08 -33.34 -4.19
CA THR A 486 -2.75 -34.20 -3.20
C THR A 486 -3.42 -33.43 -2.06
N GLY A 487 -3.14 -32.14 -1.92
CA GLY A 487 -3.76 -31.27 -0.92
C GLY A 487 -5.19 -30.83 -1.27
N ASN A 488 -5.77 -30.00 -0.41
CA ASN A 488 -7.10 -29.43 -0.66
C ASN A 488 -7.06 -28.37 -1.78
N LYS A 489 -7.51 -28.73 -2.99
CA LYS A 489 -7.53 -27.83 -4.17
C LYS A 489 -8.37 -26.56 -3.98
N ALA A 490 -9.39 -26.61 -3.12
CA ALA A 490 -10.19 -25.44 -2.78
C ALA A 490 -9.42 -24.49 -1.85
N ALA A 491 -8.48 -24.97 -1.04
CA ALA A 491 -7.65 -24.11 -0.19
C ALA A 491 -6.32 -23.71 -0.84
N ALA A 492 -6.02 -24.23 -2.04
CA ALA A 492 -4.76 -23.99 -2.72
C ALA A 492 -4.79 -22.70 -3.55
N CYS A 493 -3.63 -22.06 -3.64
CA CYS A 493 -3.36 -20.99 -4.60
C CYS A 493 -3.35 -21.56 -6.02
N TRP A 494 -4.15 -20.97 -6.92
CA TRP A 494 -4.16 -21.30 -8.35
C TRP A 494 -3.05 -20.54 -9.08
N LEU A 495 -2.18 -21.24 -9.81
CA LEU A 495 -1.06 -20.66 -10.54
C LEU A 495 -1.11 -21.13 -12.00
N PRO A 496 -0.89 -20.23 -12.98
CA PRO A 496 -1.17 -20.52 -14.39
C PRO A 496 -0.20 -21.53 -15.02
N GLY A 497 0.94 -21.82 -14.37
CA GLY A 497 2.00 -22.66 -14.93
C GLY A 497 3.08 -23.00 -13.92
N GLU A 498 3.92 -23.97 -14.27
CA GLU A 498 5.08 -24.40 -13.45
C GLU A 498 6.05 -23.25 -13.19
N ASP A 499 6.34 -22.46 -14.23
CA ASP A 499 7.24 -21.31 -14.15
C ASP A 499 6.82 -20.34 -13.03
N VAL A 500 5.54 -19.95 -13.04
CA VAL A 500 4.98 -19.05 -12.03
C VAL A 500 4.90 -19.73 -10.66
N ALA A 501 4.63 -21.04 -10.61
CA ALA A 501 4.59 -21.77 -9.36
C ALA A 501 5.95 -21.84 -8.66
N ARG A 502 7.03 -22.00 -9.40
CA ARG A 502 8.40 -21.95 -8.86
C ARG A 502 8.78 -20.55 -8.40
N VAL A 503 8.40 -19.52 -9.17
CA VAL A 503 8.59 -18.12 -8.72
C VAL A 503 7.80 -17.85 -7.44
N TRP A 504 6.54 -18.30 -7.35
CA TRP A 504 5.72 -18.18 -6.15
C TRP A 504 6.38 -18.89 -4.97
N GLN A 505 6.85 -20.13 -5.16
CA GLN A 505 7.51 -20.94 -4.13
C GLN A 505 8.71 -20.20 -3.55
N SER A 506 9.56 -19.61 -4.39
CA SER A 506 10.71 -18.81 -3.96
C SER A 506 10.34 -17.45 -3.37
N PHE A 507 9.26 -16.84 -3.84
CA PHE A 507 8.80 -15.53 -3.37
C PHE A 507 8.31 -15.59 -1.92
N VAL A 508 7.56 -16.63 -1.57
CA VAL A 508 6.89 -16.76 -0.27
C VAL A 508 7.76 -17.40 0.82
N VAL A 509 9.04 -17.70 0.56
CA VAL A 509 9.96 -18.26 1.56
C VAL A 509 10.16 -17.27 2.72
N ASP A 510 9.88 -17.74 3.93
CA ASP A 510 10.18 -17.01 5.17
C ASP A 510 11.67 -17.10 5.49
N LYS A 511 12.30 -15.95 5.73
CA LYS A 511 13.74 -15.81 6.08
C LYS A 511 14.68 -16.67 5.20
N PRO A 512 14.79 -16.39 3.89
CA PRO A 512 15.66 -17.15 2.99
C PRO A 512 17.11 -17.12 3.49
N LEU A 513 17.77 -18.28 3.51
CA LEU A 513 19.20 -18.40 3.87
C LEU A 513 20.13 -18.23 2.66
N VAL A 514 19.56 -17.97 1.49
CA VAL A 514 20.24 -17.75 0.22
C VAL A 514 19.73 -16.46 -0.38
N GLN A 515 20.64 -15.64 -0.89
CA GLN A 515 20.30 -14.37 -1.52
C GLN A 515 21.03 -14.24 -2.85
N ILE A 516 20.29 -13.92 -3.91
CA ILE A 516 20.86 -13.38 -5.13
C ILE A 516 21.19 -11.91 -4.85
N THR A 517 22.47 -11.56 -4.89
CA THR A 517 22.96 -10.19 -4.61
C THR A 517 23.09 -9.37 -5.89
N GLU A 518 23.43 -10.02 -7.00
CA GLU A 518 23.51 -9.42 -8.33
C GLU A 518 22.99 -10.42 -9.37
N PRO A 519 22.09 -10.04 -10.28
CA PRO A 519 21.34 -8.79 -10.29
C PRO A 519 20.38 -8.72 -9.10
N SER A 520 20.25 -7.53 -8.51
CA SER A 520 19.37 -7.34 -7.36
C SER A 520 17.89 -7.44 -7.75
N SER A 521 17.06 -8.04 -6.90
CA SER A 521 15.60 -8.03 -7.07
C SER A 521 15.07 -6.59 -7.18
N GLN A 522 14.16 -6.36 -8.12
CA GLN A 522 13.50 -5.06 -8.29
C GLN A 522 12.57 -4.74 -7.11
N GLY A 523 12.26 -3.46 -6.90
CA GLY A 523 11.51 -2.99 -5.74
C GLY A 523 12.41 -2.44 -4.63
N ASP A 524 11.84 -1.93 -3.54
CA ASP A 524 12.61 -1.27 -2.47
C ASP A 524 13.54 -0.15 -2.98
N LYS A 525 13.06 0.64 -3.96
CA LYS A 525 13.84 1.67 -4.68
C LYS A 525 14.94 1.12 -5.59
N LYS A 526 15.07 -0.20 -5.74
CA LYS A 526 15.94 -0.82 -6.73
C LYS A 526 15.19 -0.93 -8.06
N PRO A 527 15.79 -0.48 -9.17
CA PRO A 527 15.16 -0.58 -10.48
C PRO A 527 15.14 -2.02 -10.96
N LEU A 528 14.37 -2.26 -12.02
CA LEU A 528 14.51 -3.46 -12.84
C LEU A 528 15.91 -3.49 -13.45
N ALA A 529 16.62 -4.62 -13.30
CA ALA A 529 17.86 -4.85 -14.04
C ALA A 529 17.52 -5.17 -15.51
N ILE A 530 18.12 -4.43 -16.43
CA ILE A 530 17.90 -4.55 -17.87
C ILE A 530 19.22 -4.90 -18.54
N PHE A 531 19.22 -5.96 -19.34
CA PHE A 531 20.38 -6.46 -20.07
C PHE A 531 20.13 -6.35 -21.57
N ALA A 532 21.18 -6.00 -22.32
CA ALA A 532 21.13 -6.07 -23.78
C ALA A 532 21.09 -7.53 -24.24
N PRO A 533 20.47 -7.82 -25.40
CA PRO A 533 20.49 -9.16 -25.97
C PRO A 533 21.95 -9.57 -26.25
N ASP A 534 22.23 -10.87 -26.23
CA ASP A 534 23.54 -11.45 -26.55
C ASP A 534 24.66 -11.18 -25.52
N LYS A 535 24.38 -10.46 -24.43
CA LYS A 535 25.33 -10.26 -23.34
C LYS A 535 25.25 -11.41 -22.34
N GLN A 536 26.40 -12.00 -22.05
CA GLN A 536 26.58 -12.78 -20.84
C GLN A 536 26.54 -11.84 -19.64
N PHE A 537 26.02 -12.34 -18.52
CA PHE A 537 26.06 -11.63 -17.26
C PHE A 537 26.36 -12.60 -16.12
N THR A 538 26.80 -12.04 -15.01
CA THR A 538 27.19 -12.81 -13.82
C THR A 538 26.10 -12.70 -12.78
N VAL A 539 25.74 -13.84 -12.19
CA VAL A 539 24.86 -13.91 -11.03
C VAL A 539 25.71 -14.19 -9.80
N GLN A 540 25.63 -13.30 -8.82
CA GLN A 540 26.32 -13.43 -7.54
C GLN A 540 25.32 -13.81 -6.46
N LEU A 541 25.72 -14.74 -5.60
CA LEU A 541 24.92 -15.22 -4.50
C LEU A 541 25.70 -15.19 -3.19
N GLN A 542 24.96 -14.97 -2.12
CA GLN A 542 25.42 -15.11 -0.76
C GLN A 542 24.55 -16.14 -0.02
N THR A 543 25.19 -17.04 0.70
CA THR A 543 24.54 -18.04 1.55
C THR A 543 24.87 -17.78 3.01
N ASN A 544 23.91 -18.04 3.90
CA ASN A 544 24.16 -17.98 5.32
C ASN A 544 25.20 -19.06 5.71
N PRO A 545 26.31 -18.71 6.40
CA PRO A 545 27.32 -19.67 6.83
C PRO A 545 26.76 -20.83 7.66
N ALA A 546 25.72 -20.58 8.48
CA ALA A 546 25.09 -21.60 9.32
C ALA A 546 24.34 -22.67 8.51
N PHE A 547 23.98 -22.39 7.26
CA PHE A 547 23.37 -23.39 6.37
C PHE A 547 24.41 -24.33 5.75
N ALA A 548 25.69 -23.93 5.74
CA ALA A 548 26.81 -24.70 5.19
C ALA A 548 26.52 -25.24 3.77
N ALA A 549 26.01 -24.37 2.89
CA ALA A 549 25.77 -24.73 1.50
C ALA A 549 27.07 -25.19 0.83
N GLN A 550 27.02 -26.32 0.13
CA GLN A 550 28.13 -26.84 -0.66
C GLN A 550 28.05 -26.37 -2.10
N LYS A 551 26.83 -26.20 -2.62
CA LYS A 551 26.58 -25.79 -3.99
C LYS A 551 25.28 -25.00 -4.13
N VAL A 552 25.18 -24.28 -5.23
CA VAL A 552 23.95 -23.63 -5.68
C VAL A 552 23.61 -24.05 -7.10
N ILE A 553 22.31 -24.22 -7.36
CA ILE A 553 21.77 -24.38 -8.70
C ILE A 553 20.91 -23.15 -9.00
N LEU A 554 21.24 -22.46 -10.08
CA LEU A 554 20.48 -21.33 -10.59
C LEU A 554 19.44 -21.79 -11.61
N PHE A 555 18.25 -21.25 -11.48
CA PHE A 555 17.13 -21.43 -12.39
C PHE A 555 16.68 -20.07 -12.93
N ASP A 556 16.18 -20.05 -14.17
CA ASP A 556 15.24 -19.05 -14.64
C ASP A 556 13.86 -19.71 -14.65
N ARG A 557 13.01 -19.30 -13.71
CA ARG A 557 11.69 -19.93 -13.48
C ARG A 557 11.84 -21.44 -13.28
N ALA A 558 11.29 -22.29 -14.16
CA ALA A 558 11.48 -23.74 -14.10
C ALA A 558 12.74 -24.26 -14.78
N THR A 559 13.39 -23.43 -15.60
CA THR A 559 14.52 -23.85 -16.42
C THR A 559 15.80 -23.79 -15.62
N ARG A 560 16.45 -24.94 -15.43
CA ARG A 560 17.78 -25.01 -14.82
C ARG A 560 18.81 -24.35 -15.75
N LEU A 561 19.54 -23.36 -15.23
CA LEU A 561 20.57 -22.64 -15.98
C LEU A 561 21.97 -23.21 -15.73
N ARG A 562 22.41 -23.20 -14.46
CA ARG A 562 23.79 -23.53 -14.11
C ARG A 562 23.92 -23.96 -12.65
N GLU A 563 24.99 -24.69 -12.34
CA GLU A 563 25.39 -25.06 -10.98
C GLU A 563 26.79 -24.50 -10.70
N ALA A 564 27.06 -24.11 -9.45
CA ALA A 564 28.37 -23.71 -8.99
C ALA A 564 28.60 -24.15 -7.53
N PRO A 565 29.87 -24.44 -7.14
CA PRO A 565 30.21 -24.66 -5.74
C PRO A 565 30.06 -23.36 -4.95
N VAL A 566 29.82 -23.50 -3.64
CA VAL A 566 29.82 -22.38 -2.70
C VAL A 566 31.18 -22.36 -1.99
N ALA A 567 31.90 -21.24 -2.13
CA ALA A 567 33.17 -21.01 -1.45
C ALA A 567 33.02 -19.82 -0.50
N SER A 568 33.36 -20.01 0.78
CA SER A 568 33.28 -18.96 1.81
C SER A 568 31.91 -18.26 1.88
N GLY A 569 30.83 -19.05 1.73
CA GLY A 569 29.45 -18.56 1.76
C GLY A 569 29.02 -17.74 0.53
N ARG A 570 29.76 -17.84 -0.58
CA ARG A 570 29.47 -17.13 -1.84
C ARG A 570 29.53 -18.07 -3.03
N ALA A 571 28.77 -17.74 -4.06
CA ALA A 571 28.84 -18.39 -5.36
C ALA A 571 28.72 -17.37 -6.48
N GLU A 572 29.39 -17.65 -7.60
CA GLU A 572 29.33 -16.83 -8.80
C GLU A 572 29.03 -17.72 -10.01
N LEU A 573 28.03 -17.35 -10.80
CA LEU A 573 27.63 -18.08 -11.99
C LEU A 573 27.59 -17.14 -13.19
N ARG A 574 28.46 -17.39 -14.17
CA ARG A 574 28.40 -16.71 -15.47
C ARG A 574 27.33 -17.37 -16.32
N ILE A 575 26.33 -16.61 -16.74
CA ILE A 575 25.18 -17.11 -17.50
C ILE A 575 25.36 -16.75 -18.97
N SER A 576 25.05 -17.72 -19.84
CA SER A 576 24.96 -17.50 -21.28
C SER A 576 23.91 -16.44 -21.59
N PRO A 577 23.96 -15.77 -22.76
CA PRO A 577 22.91 -14.84 -23.12
C PRO A 577 21.54 -15.51 -23.06
N LEU A 578 20.58 -14.83 -22.45
CA LEU A 578 19.20 -15.26 -22.41
C LEU A 578 18.43 -14.66 -23.59
N ALA A 579 17.31 -15.30 -23.96
CA ALA A 579 16.44 -14.78 -25.01
C ALA A 579 15.84 -13.41 -24.59
N PRO A 580 15.40 -12.56 -25.54
CA PRO A 580 14.65 -11.36 -25.18
C PRO A 580 13.38 -11.68 -24.38
N GLY A 581 13.10 -10.91 -23.34
CA GLY A 581 11.93 -11.11 -22.49
C GLY A 581 12.21 -10.99 -21.00
N PHE A 582 11.18 -11.25 -20.20
CA PHE A 582 11.31 -11.34 -18.76
C PHE A 582 11.92 -12.68 -18.33
N HIS A 583 12.87 -12.59 -17.40
CA HIS A 583 13.44 -13.76 -16.72
C HIS A 583 13.34 -13.55 -15.22
N THR A 584 13.15 -14.64 -14.48
CA THR A 584 13.07 -14.59 -13.02
C THR A 584 14.01 -15.61 -12.43
N LEU A 585 15.14 -15.10 -11.93
CA LEU A 585 16.21 -15.90 -11.39
C LEU A 585 15.87 -16.37 -9.98
N ILE A 586 16.08 -17.66 -9.75
CA ILE A 586 15.86 -18.35 -8.47
C ILE A 586 17.08 -19.23 -8.21
N ALA A 587 17.52 -19.31 -6.95
CA ALA A 587 18.62 -20.18 -6.56
C ALA A 587 18.18 -21.22 -5.54
N HIS A 588 18.66 -22.45 -5.74
CA HIS A 588 18.55 -23.54 -4.79
C HIS A 588 19.95 -23.79 -4.21
N ALA A 589 20.18 -23.48 -2.94
CA ALA A 589 21.39 -23.90 -2.25
C ALA A 589 21.18 -25.29 -1.62
N ILE A 590 22.21 -26.12 -1.70
CA ILE A 590 22.17 -27.50 -1.22
C ILE A 590 23.33 -27.71 -0.25
N ASN A 591 23.03 -28.22 0.94
CA ASN A 591 24.04 -28.56 1.96
C ASN A 591 24.52 -30.03 1.80
N ALA A 592 25.41 -30.48 2.70
CA ALA A 592 25.95 -31.84 2.68
C ALA A 592 24.89 -32.94 2.79
N ASP A 593 23.79 -32.67 3.49
CA ASP A 593 22.70 -33.61 3.75
C ASP A 593 21.65 -33.63 2.62
N GLY A 594 21.87 -32.86 1.55
CA GLY A 594 20.92 -32.72 0.44
C GLY A 594 19.72 -31.81 0.75
N VAL A 595 19.71 -31.11 1.88
CA VAL A 595 18.65 -30.14 2.23
C VAL A 595 18.73 -28.95 1.29
N ILE A 596 17.57 -28.50 0.80
CA ILE A 596 17.44 -27.39 -0.13
C ILE A 596 16.99 -26.12 0.61
N GLU A 597 17.62 -25.00 0.29
CA GLU A 597 17.18 -23.65 0.63
C GLU A 597 16.99 -22.81 -0.62
N LEU A 598 15.93 -22.00 -0.62
CA LEU A 598 15.54 -21.19 -1.76
C LEU A 598 15.94 -19.73 -1.55
N SER A 599 16.42 -19.08 -2.61
CA SER A 599 16.48 -17.62 -2.64
C SER A 599 15.10 -17.02 -2.90
N ARG A 600 14.94 -15.73 -2.57
CA ARG A 600 13.90 -14.92 -3.19
C ARG A 600 14.18 -14.71 -4.69
N PRO A 601 13.14 -14.49 -5.50
CA PRO A 601 13.31 -14.29 -6.93
C PRO A 601 13.93 -12.92 -7.25
N ALA A 602 14.75 -12.88 -8.29
CA ALA A 602 15.25 -11.65 -8.90
C ALA A 602 14.79 -11.59 -10.36
N THR A 603 13.84 -10.71 -10.66
CA THR A 603 13.35 -10.51 -12.02
C THR A 603 14.21 -9.52 -12.79
N ILE A 604 14.56 -9.89 -14.01
CA ILE A 604 15.34 -9.10 -14.96
C ILE A 604 14.61 -9.02 -16.30
N LEU A 605 15.00 -8.06 -17.12
CA LEU A 605 14.53 -7.95 -18.50
C LEU A 605 15.73 -8.01 -19.46
N VAL A 606 15.62 -8.84 -20.49
CA VAL A 606 16.53 -8.82 -21.63
C VAL A 606 15.84 -8.11 -22.78
N GLU A 607 16.41 -7.00 -23.24
CA GLU A 607 15.78 -6.20 -24.30
C GLU A 607 15.76 -6.97 -25.64
N SER A 608 14.69 -6.74 -26.41
CA SER A 608 14.70 -7.10 -27.83
C SER A 608 15.64 -6.16 -28.59
N ARG A 609 16.35 -6.66 -29.61
CA ARG A 609 17.14 -5.79 -30.49
C ARG A 609 16.21 -4.71 -31.06
N ARG A 610 16.47 -3.44 -30.75
CA ARG A 610 15.84 -2.36 -31.51
C ARG A 610 16.29 -2.50 -32.96
N PRO A 611 15.40 -2.37 -33.95
CA PRO A 611 15.84 -2.16 -35.33
C PRO A 611 16.81 -0.98 -35.31
N GLN A 612 18.03 -1.15 -35.80
CA GLN A 612 18.90 -0.01 -36.04
C GLN A 612 18.16 0.89 -37.03
N THR A 613 17.67 2.04 -36.58
CA THR A 613 17.23 3.09 -37.49
C THR A 613 18.50 3.51 -38.21
N SER A 614 18.64 3.10 -39.48
CA SER A 614 19.67 3.63 -40.34
C SER A 614 19.46 5.13 -40.46
N SER A 615 20.15 5.92 -39.63
CA SER A 615 20.38 7.33 -39.91
C SER A 615 21.39 7.42 -41.05
N GLY A 616 20.98 6.94 -42.23
CA GLY A 616 21.64 7.24 -43.48
C GLY A 616 21.32 8.68 -43.80
N ASN A 617 22.27 9.57 -43.48
CA ASN A 617 22.28 10.94 -43.96
C ASN A 617 22.21 10.89 -45.50
N PRO A 618 21.15 11.39 -46.16
CA PRO A 618 21.23 11.61 -47.59
C PRO A 618 22.21 12.78 -47.80
N LYS A 619 23.31 12.50 -48.49
CA LYS A 619 24.20 13.53 -49.04
C LYS A 619 23.48 14.29 -50.16
#